data_AF-F8GEF5-F1
#
_entry.id   AF-F8GEF5-F1
#
_cell.length_a   1.000
_cell.length_b   1.000
_cell.length_c   1.000
_cell.angle_alpha   90.00
_cell.angle_beta   90.00
_cell.angle_gamma   90.00
#
_symmetry.space_group_name_H-M   'P 1'
#
loop_
_entity.id
_entity.type
_entity.pdbx_description
1 polymer ?
#
loop_
_entity_poly.entity_id
_entity_poly.type
_entity_poly.pdbx_seq_one_letter_code
_entity_poly.pdbx_strand_id
1 'polypeptide(L)'
;METKTEWKGYTGSDDQIAEMRSGFIFRDVNGEQCNLVKRGCDFVSDGHLRNYLSTCECKEILICNPHQLSDMICQQARTGQPVWWRSIEGGGTGLCHEFMPPFAHPDAFEYSFTEFKEEV
;
A
#
# COMPACT_ATOMS: atom_id res chain seq x y z
N MET A 1 -10.28 2.90 -10.05
CA MET A 1 -9.70 1.82 -10.89
C MET A 1 -8.54 1.25 -10.09
N GLU A 2 -8.74 0.11 -9.42
CA GLU A 2 -7.64 -0.56 -8.72
C GLU A 2 -6.65 -1.08 -9.76
N THR A 3 -5.50 -0.43 -9.90
CA THR A 3 -4.38 -1.00 -10.66
C THR A 3 -3.90 -2.23 -9.92
N LYS A 4 -4.25 -3.40 -10.46
CA LYS A 4 -3.74 -4.68 -10.01
C LYS A 4 -2.22 -4.62 -10.01
N THR A 5 -1.62 -4.79 -8.84
CA THR A 5 -0.17 -4.78 -8.70
C THR A 5 0.42 -5.97 -9.45
N GLU A 6 1.34 -5.69 -10.38
CA GLU A 6 1.99 -6.68 -11.24
C GLU A 6 3.51 -6.54 -11.20
N TRP A 7 4.21 -7.64 -11.47
CA TRP A 7 5.65 -7.63 -11.70
C TRP A 7 5.93 -7.04 -13.07
N LYS A 8 6.82 -6.04 -13.14
CA LYS A 8 7.24 -5.39 -14.37
C LYS A 8 8.75 -5.54 -14.55
N GLY A 9 9.22 -5.70 -15.79
CA GLY A 9 10.65 -5.72 -16.07
C GLY A 9 11.32 -4.40 -15.66
N TYR A 10 12.47 -4.48 -15.00
CA TYR A 10 13.25 -3.31 -14.64
C TYR A 10 13.95 -2.75 -15.89
N THR A 11 13.67 -1.49 -16.21
CA THR A 11 14.30 -0.76 -17.32
C THR A 11 15.20 0.36 -16.81
N GLY A 12 15.00 0.80 -15.57
CA GLY A 12 15.66 1.97 -15.04
C GLY A 12 15.22 3.25 -15.76
N SER A 13 13.98 3.35 -16.24
CA SER A 13 13.47 4.65 -16.70
C SER A 13 13.27 5.63 -15.53
N ASP A 14 13.22 6.93 -15.81
CA ASP A 14 12.90 7.93 -14.77
C ASP A 14 11.49 7.72 -14.20
N ASP A 15 10.52 7.31 -15.03
CA ASP A 15 9.16 6.98 -14.61
C ASP A 15 9.14 5.82 -13.59
N GLN A 16 9.89 4.74 -13.83
CA GLN A 16 9.98 3.63 -12.89
C GLN A 16 10.57 4.08 -11.54
N ILE A 17 11.63 4.88 -11.58
CA ILE A 17 12.25 5.41 -10.36
C ILE A 17 11.33 6.38 -9.61
N ALA A 18 10.48 7.12 -10.32
CA ALA A 18 9.45 7.95 -9.71
C ALA A 18 8.37 7.10 -9.03
N GLU A 19 7.87 6.04 -9.66
CA GLU A 19 6.87 5.13 -9.08
C GLU A 19 7.39 4.41 -7.82
N MET A 20 8.68 4.06 -7.77
CA MET A 20 9.32 3.43 -6.61
C MET A 20 9.31 4.27 -5.33
N ARG A 21 8.93 5.55 -5.40
CA ARG A 21 8.77 6.42 -4.22
C ARG A 21 7.72 5.88 -3.23
N SER A 22 6.70 5.18 -3.72
CA SER A 22 5.67 4.55 -2.89
C SER A 22 6.18 3.34 -2.10
N GLY A 23 7.38 2.85 -2.41
CA GLY A 23 7.92 1.60 -1.92
C GLY A 23 7.76 0.48 -2.95
N PHE A 24 8.70 -0.46 -2.95
CA PHE A 24 8.72 -1.54 -3.93
C PHE A 24 9.45 -2.77 -3.39
N ILE A 25 9.23 -3.89 -4.04
CA ILE A 25 10.07 -5.09 -3.95
C ILE A 25 10.62 -5.39 -5.35
N PHE A 26 11.73 -6.11 -5.41
CA PHE A 26 12.32 -6.52 -6.68
C PHE A 26 12.78 -7.97 -6.65
N ARG A 27 13.01 -8.52 -7.84
CA ARG A 27 13.66 -9.82 -8.05
C ARG A 27 14.94 -9.64 -8.83
N ASP A 28 15.97 -10.36 -8.43
CA ASP A 28 17.24 -10.41 -9.15
C ASP A 28 17.15 -11.33 -10.40
N VAL A 29 18.27 -11.49 -11.10
CA VAL A 29 18.39 -12.38 -12.25
C VAL A 29 18.20 -13.87 -11.91
N ASN A 30 18.44 -14.26 -10.66
CA ASN A 30 18.25 -15.62 -10.15
C ASN A 30 16.78 -15.88 -9.75
N GLY A 31 15.94 -14.84 -9.71
CA GLY A 31 14.55 -14.90 -9.29
C GLY A 31 14.35 -14.79 -7.78
N GLU A 32 15.40 -14.45 -7.02
CA GLU A 32 15.31 -14.23 -5.58
C GLU A 32 14.60 -12.90 -5.30
N GLN A 33 13.59 -12.95 -4.43
CA GLN A 33 12.81 -11.77 -4.06
C GLN A 33 13.46 -11.06 -2.87
N CYS A 34 13.62 -9.74 -2.99
CA CYS A 34 14.13 -8.91 -1.92
C CYS A 34 13.04 -8.42 -0.95
N ASN A 35 13.46 -7.94 0.22
CA ASN A 35 12.57 -7.30 1.20
C ASN A 35 12.00 -5.98 0.67
N LEU A 36 10.95 -5.48 1.33
CA LEU A 36 10.36 -4.17 1.02
C LEU A 36 11.42 -3.07 1.14
N VAL A 37 11.59 -2.32 0.06
CA VAL A 37 12.50 -1.19 -0.04
C VAL A 37 11.70 0.11 0.00
N LYS A 38 12.06 1.04 0.90
CA LYS A 38 11.42 2.34 1.07
C LYS A 38 12.38 3.46 0.73
N ARG A 39 12.17 4.08 -0.44
CA ARG A 39 13.08 5.08 -1.00
C ARG A 39 13.43 6.23 -0.04
N GLY A 40 12.45 6.74 0.71
CA GLY A 40 12.65 7.85 1.65
C GLY A 40 13.51 7.52 2.89
N CYS A 41 13.70 6.24 3.20
CA CYS A 41 14.53 5.79 4.31
C CYS A 41 15.86 5.21 3.84
N ASP A 42 15.87 4.56 2.67
CA ASP A 42 16.97 3.69 2.24
C ASP A 42 17.93 4.38 1.24
N PHE A 43 17.51 5.45 0.55
CA PHE A 43 18.35 6.11 -0.48
C PHE A 43 18.31 7.64 -0.44
N VAL A 44 19.49 8.22 -0.60
CA VAL A 44 19.73 9.67 -0.57
C VAL A 44 19.47 10.34 -1.94
N SER A 45 19.49 9.57 -3.05
CA SER A 45 19.24 10.09 -4.41
C SER A 45 18.79 8.99 -5.39
N ASP A 46 18.21 9.41 -6.52
CA ASP A 46 17.82 8.52 -7.63
C ASP A 46 19.04 7.76 -8.18
N GLY A 47 20.21 8.42 -8.26
CA GLY A 47 21.45 7.76 -8.68
C GLY A 47 21.90 6.66 -7.72
N HIS A 48 21.73 6.86 -6.41
CA HIS A 48 22.05 5.84 -5.41
C HIS A 48 21.14 4.61 -5.56
N LEU A 49 19.83 4.83 -5.74
CA LEU A 49 18.87 3.76 -6.00
C LEU A 49 19.20 2.98 -7.29
N ARG A 50 19.53 3.68 -8.38
CA ARG A 50 19.93 3.05 -9.65
C ARG A 50 21.15 2.16 -9.50
N ASN A 51 22.18 2.66 -8.80
CA ASN A 51 23.40 1.89 -8.55
C ASN A 51 23.12 0.66 -7.69
N TYR A 52 22.28 0.79 -6.66
CA TYR A 52 21.85 -0.33 -5.84
C TYR A 52 21.14 -1.41 -6.67
N LEU A 53 20.13 -1.04 -7.46
CA LEU A 53 19.39 -2.00 -8.30
C LEU A 53 20.27 -2.64 -9.38
N SER A 54 21.24 -1.90 -9.91
CA SER A 54 22.24 -2.45 -10.84
C SER A 54 23.18 -3.45 -10.14
N THR A 55 23.58 -3.18 -8.91
CA THR A 55 24.49 -4.05 -8.13
C THR A 55 23.79 -5.34 -7.73
N CYS A 56 22.49 -5.28 -7.44
CA CYS A 56 21.66 -6.44 -7.13
C CYS A 56 21.13 -7.16 -8.38
N GLU A 57 21.60 -6.81 -9.58
CA GLU A 57 21.15 -7.41 -10.85
C GLU A 57 19.62 -7.48 -10.95
N CYS A 58 18.95 -6.36 -10.61
CA CYS A 58 17.49 -6.27 -10.60
C CYS A 58 16.91 -6.56 -11.99
N LYS A 59 16.01 -7.54 -12.06
CA LYS A 59 15.34 -7.98 -13.30
C LYS A 59 13.88 -7.55 -13.35
N GLU A 60 13.17 -7.68 -12.23
CA GLU A 60 11.73 -7.35 -12.14
C GLU A 60 11.46 -6.55 -10.88
N ILE A 61 10.50 -5.62 -10.97
CA ILE A 61 10.06 -4.78 -9.87
C ILE A 61 8.56 -4.94 -9.67
N LEU A 62 8.11 -4.81 -8.44
CA LEU A 62 6.70 -4.74 -8.08
C LEU A 62 6.51 -3.53 -7.18
N ILE A 63 5.78 -2.54 -7.70
CA ILE A 63 5.49 -1.30 -6.97
C ILE A 63 4.43 -1.59 -5.90
N CYS A 64 4.76 -1.31 -4.66
CA CYS A 64 3.84 -1.49 -3.55
C CYS A 64 3.04 -0.19 -3.37
N ASN A 65 1.81 -0.17 -3.86
CA ASN A 65 0.88 0.91 -3.57
C ASN A 65 0.30 0.67 -2.16
N PRO A 66 0.63 1.51 -1.16
CA PRO A 66 0.05 1.34 0.16
C PRO A 66 -1.47 1.50 0.08
N HIS A 67 -2.18 0.63 0.79
CA HIS A 67 -3.63 0.76 0.92
C HIS A 67 -3.97 2.14 1.50
N GLN A 68 -5.00 2.82 0.96
CA GLN A 68 -5.37 4.17 1.42
C GLN A 68 -5.71 4.23 2.92
N LEU A 69 -6.18 3.12 3.48
CA LEU A 69 -6.48 2.95 4.91
C LEU A 69 -5.38 2.17 5.67
N SER A 70 -4.16 2.08 5.14
CA SER A 70 -3.07 1.26 5.71
C SER A 70 -2.74 1.58 7.17
N ASP A 71 -2.72 2.85 7.55
CA ASP A 71 -2.48 3.26 8.94
C ASP A 71 -3.60 2.80 9.88
N MET A 72 -4.86 2.96 9.43
CA MET A 72 -6.03 2.52 10.18
C MET A 72 -6.05 0.99 10.36
N ILE A 73 -5.77 0.24 9.29
CA ILE A 73 -5.58 -1.22 9.32
C ILE A 73 -4.53 -1.60 10.36
N CYS A 74 -3.37 -0.94 10.30
CA CYS A 74 -2.25 -1.23 11.19
C CYS A 74 -2.60 -0.94 12.66
N GLN A 75 -3.27 0.18 12.94
CA GLN A 75 -3.69 0.52 14.29
C GLN A 75 -4.76 -0.44 14.83
N GLN A 76 -5.78 -0.78 14.03
CA GLN A 76 -6.78 -1.77 14.42
C GLN A 76 -6.12 -3.11 14.75
N ALA A 77 -5.22 -3.61 13.89
CA ALA A 77 -4.53 -4.87 14.10
C ALA A 77 -3.65 -4.88 15.36
N ARG A 78 -2.99 -3.76 15.67
CA ARG A 78 -2.11 -3.64 16.85
C ARG A 78 -2.87 -3.52 18.17
N THR A 79 -4.05 -2.89 18.16
CA THR A 79 -4.74 -2.46 19.39
C THR A 79 -6.05 -3.17 19.64
N GLY A 80 -6.63 -3.80 18.60
CA GLY A 80 -8.01 -4.28 18.63
C GLY A 80 -9.05 -3.16 18.68
N GLN A 81 -8.64 -1.88 18.47
CA GLN A 81 -9.56 -0.76 18.54
C GLN A 81 -10.69 -0.93 17.51
N PRO A 82 -11.97 -0.77 17.92
CA PRO A 82 -13.08 -0.91 17.00
C PRO A 82 -13.06 0.16 15.91
N VAL A 83 -13.35 -0.24 14.68
CA VAL A 83 -13.51 0.65 13.52
C VAL A 83 -14.97 0.60 13.09
N TRP A 84 -15.53 1.75 12.78
CA TRP A 84 -16.88 1.93 12.29
C TRP A 84 -16.84 2.26 10.80
N TRP A 85 -17.82 1.81 10.05
CA TRP A 85 -18.02 2.14 8.65
C TRP A 85 -19.32 2.89 8.44
N ARG A 86 -19.35 3.74 7.42
CA ARG A 86 -20.54 4.42 6.90
C ARG A 86 -20.58 4.27 5.39
N SER A 87 -21.69 3.80 4.83
CA SER A 87 -21.88 3.72 3.38
C SER A 87 -22.00 5.12 2.79
N ILE A 88 -21.21 5.39 1.76
CA ILE A 88 -21.25 6.68 1.04
C ILE A 88 -22.57 6.82 0.29
N GLU A 89 -23.03 5.76 -0.38
CA GLU A 89 -24.23 5.80 -1.24
C GLU A 89 -25.54 5.45 -0.50
N GLY A 90 -25.46 4.58 0.52
CA GLY A 90 -26.65 3.97 1.14
C GLY A 90 -26.96 4.45 2.56
N GLY A 91 -26.13 5.32 3.16
CA GLY A 91 -26.34 5.91 4.48
C GLY A 91 -26.24 4.95 5.68
N GLY A 92 -26.21 3.63 5.44
CA GLY A 92 -26.04 2.64 6.51
C GLY A 92 -24.71 2.79 7.25
N THR A 93 -24.71 2.50 8.55
CA THR A 93 -23.52 2.52 9.40
C THR A 93 -23.41 1.23 10.18
N GLY A 94 -22.20 0.85 10.57
CA GLY A 94 -22.02 -0.31 11.42
C GLY A 94 -20.61 -0.47 11.94
N LEU A 95 -20.43 -1.50 12.77
CA LEU A 95 -19.12 -1.90 13.25
C LEU A 95 -18.43 -2.80 12.23
N CYS A 96 -17.13 -2.61 12.06
CA CYS A 96 -16.29 -3.51 11.30
C CYS A 96 -16.09 -4.82 12.09
N HIS A 97 -16.50 -5.96 11.52
CA HIS A 97 -16.35 -7.29 12.12
C HIS A 97 -15.37 -8.15 11.32
N GLU A 98 -14.86 -9.21 11.94
CA GLU A 98 -13.89 -10.17 11.37
C GLU A 98 -14.31 -10.73 9.99
N PHE A 99 -15.61 -10.93 9.76
CA PHE A 99 -16.16 -11.53 8.53
C PHE A 99 -16.54 -10.53 7.43
N MET A 100 -16.43 -9.23 7.68
CA MET A 100 -16.60 -8.20 6.66
C MET A 100 -15.27 -7.45 6.58
N PRO A 101 -14.35 -7.84 5.67
CA PRO A 101 -13.01 -7.28 5.63
C PRO A 101 -13.17 -5.76 5.41
N PRO A 102 -12.96 -4.95 6.45
CA PRO A 102 -13.56 -3.64 6.50
C PRO A 102 -12.96 -2.76 5.42
N PHE A 103 -11.75 -3.06 4.97
CA PHE A 103 -11.00 -2.28 4.01
C PHE A 103 -11.14 -2.76 2.56
N ALA A 104 -11.97 -3.77 2.26
CA ALA A 104 -12.08 -4.32 0.91
C ALA A 104 -12.77 -3.39 -0.10
N HIS A 105 -13.50 -2.39 0.38
CA HIS A 105 -14.23 -1.44 -0.46
C HIS A 105 -14.02 0.00 0.03
N PRO A 106 -12.76 0.48 0.00
CA PRO A 106 -12.43 1.76 0.62
C PRO A 106 -13.04 2.96 -0.14
N ASP A 107 -13.48 2.75 -1.38
CA ASP A 107 -14.18 3.76 -2.19
C ASP A 107 -15.71 3.76 -1.98
N ALA A 108 -16.27 2.76 -1.28
CA ALA A 108 -17.71 2.62 -1.06
C ALA A 108 -18.15 3.03 0.37
N PHE A 109 -17.18 3.14 1.28
CA PHE A 109 -17.43 3.41 2.69
C PHE A 109 -16.44 4.41 3.26
N GLU A 110 -16.89 5.20 4.22
CA GLU A 110 -16.03 5.97 5.10
C GLU A 110 -15.76 5.19 6.38
N TYR A 111 -14.59 5.40 6.98
CA TYR A 111 -14.16 4.68 8.18
C TYR A 111 -13.73 5.63 9.29
N SER A 112 -14.02 5.24 10.52
CA SER A 112 -13.70 6.04 11.70
C SER A 112 -13.45 5.16 12.92
N PHE A 113 -12.53 5.58 13.78
CA PHE A 113 -12.37 4.98 15.11
C PHE A 113 -13.45 5.46 16.11
N THR A 114 -14.29 6.40 15.69
CA THR A 114 -15.45 6.91 16.43
C THR A 114 -16.72 6.52 15.70
N GLU A 115 -17.74 6.08 16.43
CA GLU A 115 -19.05 5.76 15.89
C GLU A 115 -19.66 6.95 15.12
N PHE A 116 -20.23 6.68 13.95
CA PHE A 116 -21.01 7.65 13.20
C PHE A 116 -22.37 7.82 13.88
N LYS A 117 -22.50 8.84 14.73
CA LYS A 117 -23.78 9.22 15.31
C LYS A 117 -24.55 10.08 14.32
N GLU A 118 -25.84 9.82 14.15
CA GLU A 118 -26.73 10.78 13.48
C GLU A 118 -26.74 12.08 14.30
N GLU A 119 -26.58 13.23 13.63
CA GLU A 119 -26.87 14.51 14.27
C GLU A 119 -28.39 14.58 14.52
N VAL A 120 -28.76 14.78 15.78
CA VAL A 120 -30.16 14.93 16.25
C VAL A 120 -30.68 16.32 15.95
#